data_AF-A0A6N7XKN4-F1
#
_entry.id   AF-A0A6N7XKN4-F1
#
_cell.length_a   1.000
_cell.length_b   1.000
_cell.length_c   1.000
_cell.angle_alpha   90.00
_cell.angle_beta   90.00
_cell.angle_gamma   90.00
#
_symmetry.space_group_name_H-M   'P 1'
#
loop_
_entity.id
_entity.type
_entity.pdbx_description
1 polymer ?
#
loop_
_entity_poly.entity_id
_entity_poly.type
_entity_poly.pdbx_seq_one_letter_code
_entity_poly.pdbx_strand_id
1 'polypeptide(L)'
;MGKTIYLDIKKSNILAIFLFAFTLVILIYFKIRHQTMLLYHKIGVNIIVYIILSIFVHEFLHGLGFIVFCKAPWKNIRFGFHKKYKVPYCSCKDLRHGRNQFIGVILLPTIINGIITLLLPIIATIYFGLM
;
A
#
# COMPACT_ATOMS: atom_id res chain seq x y z
N MET A 1 11.57 11.93 27.55
CA MET A 1 12.03 10.79 26.72
C MET A 1 10.80 10.07 26.18
N GLY A 2 10.68 9.91 24.86
CA GLY A 2 9.56 9.16 24.27
C GLY A 2 9.66 7.68 24.61
N LYS A 3 8.55 7.03 24.95
CA LYS A 3 8.50 5.58 25.17
C LYS A 3 8.82 4.86 23.85
N THR A 4 9.80 3.97 23.85
CA THR A 4 10.07 3.07 22.73
C THR A 4 8.95 2.05 22.63
N ILE A 5 8.28 1.98 21.49
CA ILE A 5 7.22 1.01 21.21
C ILE A 5 7.82 -0.07 20.31
N TYR A 6 7.87 -1.30 20.81
CA TYR A 6 8.27 -2.47 20.02
C TYR A 6 7.02 -3.08 19.40
N LEU A 7 6.94 -3.09 18.07
CA LEU A 7 5.89 -3.78 17.34
C LEU A 7 6.36 -5.19 16.98
N ASP A 8 5.53 -6.18 17.29
CA ASP A 8 5.77 -7.55 16.87
C ASP A 8 5.46 -7.69 15.37
N ILE A 9 6.49 -7.98 14.59
CA ILE A 9 6.40 -8.16 13.14
C ILE A 9 5.46 -9.33 12.79
N LYS A 10 5.40 -10.39 13.61
CA LYS A 10 4.49 -11.52 13.35
C LYS A 10 3.03 -11.08 13.43
N LYS A 11 2.68 -10.35 14.48
CA LYS A 11 1.31 -9.83 14.67
C LYS A 11 0.94 -8.85 13.56
N SER A 12 1.88 -7.99 13.20
CA SER A 12 1.68 -7.00 12.12
C SER A 12 1.47 -7.67 10.76
N ASN A 13 2.25 -8.72 10.45
CA ASN A 13 2.07 -9.50 9.22
C ASN A 13 0.73 -10.24 9.19
N ILE A 14 0.27 -10.82 10.30
CA ILE A 14 -1.05 -11.47 10.38
C ILE A 14 -2.16 -10.47 10.07
N LEU A 15 -2.10 -9.27 10.66
CA LEU A 15 -3.05 -8.20 10.38
C LEU A 15 -3.00 -7.79 8.89
N ALA A 16 -1.81 -7.64 8.32
CA ALA A 16 -1.66 -7.29 6.90
C ALA A 16 -2.27 -8.36 5.98
N ILE A 17 -2.05 -9.66 6.27
CA ILE A 17 -2.66 -10.77 5.54
C ILE A 17 -4.19 -10.72 5.65
N PHE A 18 -4.72 -10.46 6.85
CA PHE A 18 -6.16 -10.34 7.07
C PHE A 18 -6.78 -9.18 6.27
N LEU A 19 -6.17 -8.00 6.30
CA LEU A 19 -6.62 -6.83 5.54
C LEU A 19 -6.53 -7.06 4.02
N PHE A 20 -5.48 -7.75 3.56
CA PHE A 20 -5.33 -8.12 2.16
C PHE A 20 -6.40 -9.11 1.72
N ALA A 21 -6.67 -10.15 2.53
CA ALA A 21 -7.72 -11.12 2.26
C ALA A 21 -9.10 -10.47 2.22
N PHE A 22 -9.39 -9.55 3.15
CA PHE A 22 -10.63 -8.78 3.16
C PHE A 22 -10.81 -7.95 1.88
N THR A 23 -9.74 -7.30 1.42
CA THR A 23 -9.74 -6.54 0.16
C THR A 23 -9.98 -7.45 -1.04
N LEU A 24 -9.36 -8.63 -1.09
CA LEU A 24 -9.61 -9.62 -2.15
C LEU A 24 -11.06 -10.10 -2.18
N VAL A 25 -11.68 -10.34 -1.02
CA VAL A 25 -13.10 -10.73 -0.93
C VAL A 25 -14.00 -9.66 -1.54
N ILE A 26 -13.75 -8.38 -1.24
CA ILE A 26 -14.50 -7.25 -1.84
C ILE A 26 -14.33 -7.25 -3.37
N LEU A 27 -13.10 -7.37 -3.87
CA LEU A 27 -12.83 -7.40 -5.31
C LEU A 27 -13.50 -8.58 -6.01
N ILE A 28 -13.52 -9.77 -5.38
CA ILE A 28 -14.20 -10.96 -5.89
C ILE A 28 -15.72 -10.75 -5.90
N TYR A 29 -16.28 -10.18 -4.84
CA TYR A 29 -17.71 -9.86 -4.77
C TYR A 29 -18.12 -8.88 -5.89
N PHE A 30 -17.38 -7.80 -6.08
CA PHE A 30 -17.60 -6.86 -7.18
C PHE A 30 -17.50 -7.56 -8.55
N LYS A 31 -16.51 -8.44 -8.74
CA LYS A 31 -16.35 -9.24 -9.95
C LYS A 31 -17.58 -10.12 -10.23
N ILE A 32 -18.09 -10.83 -9.22
CA ILE A 32 -19.27 -11.69 -9.36
C ILE A 32 -20.51 -10.85 -9.73
N ARG A 33 -20.64 -9.65 -9.13
CA ARG A 33 -21.82 -8.80 -9.32
C ARG A 33 -21.84 -8.06 -10.65
N HIS A 34 -20.68 -7.66 -11.18
CA HIS A 34 -20.54 -6.78 -12.36
C HIS A 34 -19.83 -7.47 -13.55
N GLN A 35 -20.30 -8.64 -13.98
CA GLN A 35 -19.71 -9.48 -15.05
C GLN A 35 -19.23 -8.71 -16.31
N THR A 36 -18.01 -8.18 -16.28
CA THR A 36 -17.38 -7.46 -17.40
C THR A 36 -16.28 -8.35 -17.97
N MET A 37 -16.67 -9.27 -18.86
CA MET A 37 -15.92 -10.48 -19.22
C MET A 37 -14.64 -10.24 -20.06
N LEU A 38 -14.52 -9.11 -20.76
CA LEU A 38 -13.49 -8.91 -21.80
C LEU A 38 -12.16 -8.30 -21.33
N LEU A 39 -12.15 -7.54 -20.22
CA LEU A 39 -10.91 -6.95 -19.69
C LEU A 39 -10.03 -8.01 -18.97
N TYR A 40 -10.65 -9.04 -18.39
CA TYR A 40 -10.03 -9.93 -17.40
C TYR A 40 -8.96 -10.91 -17.94
N HIS A 41 -9.05 -11.37 -19.19
CA HIS A 41 -8.14 -12.40 -19.70
C HIS A 41 -6.75 -11.84 -20.04
N LYS A 42 -6.64 -10.56 -20.44
CA LYS A 42 -5.36 -9.84 -20.56
C LYS A 42 -4.81 -9.31 -19.23
N ILE A 43 -5.59 -9.35 -18.15
CA ILE A 43 -5.24 -8.80 -16.83
C ILE A 43 -4.49 -9.79 -15.93
N GLY A 44 -4.59 -11.10 -16.17
CA GLY A 44 -4.03 -12.13 -15.27
C GLY A 44 -2.51 -12.02 -15.02
N VAL A 45 -1.72 -11.67 -16.04
CA VAL A 45 -0.27 -11.43 -15.89
C VAL A 45 0.01 -10.01 -15.37
N ASN A 46 -0.80 -9.03 -15.79
CA ASN A 46 -0.65 -7.64 -15.38
C ASN A 46 -0.95 -7.41 -13.88
N ILE A 47 -1.83 -8.20 -13.27
CA ILE A 47 -2.23 -8.01 -11.88
C ILE A 47 -1.13 -8.42 -10.89
N ILE A 48 -0.36 -9.48 -11.19
CA ILE A 48 0.75 -9.90 -10.34
C ILE A 48 1.86 -8.86 -10.37
N VAL A 49 2.20 -8.35 -11.56
CA VAL A 49 3.17 -7.26 -11.73
C VAL A 49 2.69 -6.01 -11.00
N TYR A 50 1.41 -5.66 -11.13
CA TYR A 50 0.81 -4.53 -10.41
C TYR A 50 0.92 -4.69 -8.89
N ILE A 51 0.60 -5.85 -8.34
CA ILE A 51 0.71 -6.12 -6.89
C ILE A 51 2.16 -5.94 -6.42
N ILE A 52 3.12 -6.52 -7.15
CA ILE A 52 4.54 -6.40 -6.81
C ILE A 52 4.98 -4.94 -6.83
N LEU A 53 4.66 -4.20 -7.89
CA LEU A 53 4.99 -2.77 -7.99
C LEU A 53 4.30 -1.94 -6.90
N SER A 54 3.03 -2.24 -6.60
CA SER A 54 2.24 -1.55 -5.58
C SER A 54 2.87 -1.69 -4.19
N ILE A 55 3.53 -2.82 -3.88
CA ILE A 55 4.28 -2.98 -2.63
C ILE A 55 5.45 -1.98 -2.55
N PHE A 56 6.23 -1.81 -3.62
CA PHE A 56 7.33 -0.83 -3.62
C PHE A 56 6.82 0.61 -3.54
N VAL A 57 5.73 0.90 -4.26
CA VAL A 57 5.05 2.20 -4.17
C VAL A 57 4.52 2.44 -2.76
N HIS A 58 3.98 1.42 -2.09
CA HIS A 58 3.47 1.51 -0.72
C HIS A 58 4.57 1.97 0.26
N GLU A 59 5.72 1.30 0.23
CA GLU A 59 6.84 1.67 1.08
C GLU A 59 7.36 3.07 0.73
N PHE A 60 7.47 3.40 -0.56
CA PHE A 60 7.87 4.73 -0.99
C PHE A 60 6.94 5.83 -0.48
N LEU A 61 5.63 5.59 -0.49
CA LEU A 61 4.63 6.50 0.05
C LEU A 61 4.77 6.69 1.56
N HIS A 62 5.16 5.67 2.34
CA HIS A 62 5.54 5.90 3.74
C HIS A 62 6.74 6.86 3.85
N GLY A 63 7.74 6.71 2.99
CA GLY A 63 8.86 7.64 2.90
C GLY A 63 8.40 9.07 2.64
N LEU A 64 7.54 9.29 1.64
CA LEU A 64 6.94 10.59 1.38
C LEU A 64 6.12 11.10 2.56
N GLY A 65 5.38 10.23 3.23
CA GLY A 65 4.65 10.57 4.45
C GLY A 65 5.56 11.11 5.54
N PHE A 66 6.73 10.50 5.75
CA PHE A 66 7.72 11.01 6.70
C PHE A 66 8.21 12.42 6.34
N ILE A 67 8.36 12.74 5.05
CA ILE A 67 8.78 14.08 4.59
C ILE A 67 7.65 15.09 4.78
N VAL A 68 6.44 14.74 4.34
CA VAL A 68 5.31 15.66 4.30
C VAL A 68 4.75 15.92 5.70
N PHE A 69 4.44 14.86 6.45
CA PHE A 69 3.77 14.98 7.75
C PHE A 69 4.75 15.15 8.91
N CYS A 70 5.93 14.54 8.80
CA CYS A 70 6.94 14.55 9.85
C CYS A 70 8.16 15.40 9.47
N LYS A 71 8.14 16.18 8.38
CA LYS A 71 9.24 17.08 7.96
C LYS A 71 10.62 16.40 8.03
N ALA A 72 10.68 15.09 7.82
CA ALA A 72 11.89 14.33 8.00
C ALA A 72 12.82 14.59 6.82
N PRO A 73 14.12 14.83 7.04
CA PRO A 73 15.04 15.01 5.94
C PRO A 73 15.21 13.68 5.20
N TRP A 74 15.31 13.72 3.87
CA TRP A 74 15.43 12.51 3.02
C TRP A 74 16.54 11.55 3.49
N LYS A 75 17.67 12.10 3.96
CA LYS A 75 18.82 11.34 4.48
C LYS A 75 18.49 10.44 5.68
N ASN A 76 17.40 10.71 6.40
CA ASN A 76 16.97 9.92 7.55
C ASN A 76 16.02 8.78 7.16
N ILE A 77 15.50 8.78 5.92
CA ILE A 77 14.61 7.75 5.42
C ILE A 77 15.45 6.60 4.86
N ARG A 78 15.07 5.38 5.21
CA ARG A 78 15.75 4.16 4.78
C ARG A 78 14.74 3.15 4.29
N PHE A 79 14.95 2.73 3.04
CA PHE A 79 14.27 1.59 2.45
C PHE A 79 15.15 0.36 2.55
N GLY A 80 14.53 -0.80 2.73
CA GLY A 80 15.25 -2.06 2.74
C GLY A 80 14.32 -3.25 2.56
N PHE A 81 14.89 -4.45 2.72
CA PHE A 81 14.16 -5.70 2.60
C PHE A 81 14.48 -6.62 3.77
N HIS A 82 13.45 -7.05 4.50
CA HIS A 82 13.61 -7.93 5.63
C HIS A 82 13.66 -9.39 5.18
N LYS A 83 14.86 -9.92 4.94
CA LYS A 83 15.08 -11.29 4.39
C LYS A 83 14.29 -12.39 5.10
N LYS A 84 14.25 -12.41 6.43
CA LYS A 84 13.52 -13.40 7.24
C LYS A 84 12.00 -13.39 7.01
N TYR A 85 11.42 -12.22 6.82
CA TYR A 85 9.97 -12.05 6.66
C TYR A 85 9.55 -11.80 5.20
N LYS A 86 10.53 -11.71 4.28
CA LYS A 86 10.35 -11.46 2.84
C LYS A 86 9.49 -10.25 2.50
N VAL A 87 9.59 -9.18 3.29
CA VAL A 87 8.85 -7.93 3.08
C VAL A 87 9.80 -6.76 2.91
N PRO A 88 9.55 -5.84 1.97
CA PRO A 88 10.22 -4.54 1.96
C PRO A 88 9.77 -3.72 3.17
N TYR A 89 10.56 -2.72 3.54
CA TYR A 89 10.23 -1.81 4.62
C TYR A 89 10.76 -0.40 4.33
N CYS A 90 10.05 0.60 4.87
CA CYS A 90 10.50 1.97 5.01
C CYS A 90 10.61 2.33 6.50
N SER A 91 11.73 2.96 6.90
CA SER A 91 11.92 3.48 8.26
C SER A 91 12.51 4.89 8.24
N CYS A 92 12.25 5.65 9.30
CA CYS A 92 12.83 6.97 9.49
C CYS A 92 13.67 6.99 10.76
N LYS A 93 14.95 7.39 10.64
CA LYS A 93 15.81 7.66 11.78
C LYS A 93 15.41 8.97 12.47
N ASP A 94 15.56 8.99 13.78
CA ASP A 94 15.32 10.17 14.62
C ASP A 94 13.93 10.80 14.41
N LEU A 95 12.88 9.98 14.43
CA LEU A 95 11.51 10.45 14.33
C LEU A 95 11.15 11.28 15.58
N ARG A 96 11.08 12.61 15.43
CA ARG A 96 10.77 13.56 16.51
C ARG A 96 9.32 14.06 16.52
N HIS A 97 8.38 13.25 16.07
CA HIS A 97 6.99 13.67 15.83
C HIS A 97 5.98 12.96 16.70
N GLY A 98 4.83 13.60 16.89
CA GLY A 98 3.72 13.07 17.67
C GLY A 98 2.97 11.95 16.97
N ARG A 99 2.07 11.30 17.73
CA ARG A 99 1.25 10.18 17.27
C ARG A 99 0.45 10.49 16.01
N ASN A 100 -0.12 11.69 15.90
CA ASN A 100 -1.04 12.04 14.81
C ASN A 100 -0.30 12.15 13.47
N GLN A 101 0.89 12.75 13.45
CA GLN A 101 1.71 12.81 12.25
C GLN A 101 2.13 11.41 11.81
N PHE A 102 2.55 10.57 12.76
CA PHE A 102 2.89 9.18 12.46
C PHE A 102 1.71 8.37 11.92
N ILE A 103 0.50 8.55 12.45
CA ILE A 103 -0.72 7.96 11.89
C ILE A 103 -0.91 8.40 10.43
N GLY A 104 -0.71 9.69 10.13
CA GLY A 104 -0.73 10.20 8.76
C GLY A 104 0.25 9.48 7.84
N VAL A 105 1.49 9.25 8.30
CA VAL A 105 2.49 8.47 7.55
C VAL A 105 2.02 7.05 7.27
N ILE A 106 1.43 6.38 8.26
CA ILE A 106 0.98 4.99 8.14
C ILE A 106 -0.27 4.88 7.24
N LEU A 107 -1.16 5.86 7.26
CA LEU A 107 -2.40 5.83 6.46
C LEU A 107 -2.19 6.26 5.01
N LEU A 108 -1.18 7.07 4.71
CA LEU A 108 -0.96 7.66 3.39
C LEU A 108 -0.93 6.62 2.25
N PRO A 109 -0.18 5.50 2.35
CA PRO A 109 -0.14 4.56 1.26
C PRO A 109 -1.48 3.88 1.00
N THR A 110 -2.23 3.56 2.07
CA THR A 110 -3.55 2.94 1.97
C THR A 110 -4.53 3.87 1.26
N ILE A 111 -4.52 5.17 1.60
CA ILE A 111 -5.40 6.16 0.98
C ILE A 111 -5.06 6.33 -0.51
N ILE A 112 -3.78 6.60 -0.83
CA ILE A 112 -3.36 6.85 -2.20
C ILE A 112 -3.54 5.62 -3.07
N ASN A 113 -3.08 4.44 -2.62
CA ASN A 113 -3.20 3.20 -3.39
C ASN A 113 -4.67 2.77 -3.53
N GLY A 114 -5.51 3.06 -2.53
CA GLY A 114 -6.96 2.87 -2.61
C GLY A 114 -7.61 3.74 -3.70
N ILE A 115 -7.29 5.04 -3.74
CA ILE A 115 -7.76 5.96 -4.78
C ILE A 115 -7.29 5.50 -6.17
N ILE A 116 -6.00 5.15 -6.33
CA ILE A 116 -5.45 4.66 -7.59
C ILE A 116 -6.20 3.42 -8.07
N THR A 117 -6.46 2.48 -7.16
CA THR A 117 -7.20 1.23 -7.47
C THR A 117 -8.64 1.51 -7.91
N LEU A 118 -9.30 2.54 -7.35
CA LEU A 118 -10.64 2.94 -7.76
C LEU A 118 -10.66 3.65 -9.13
N LEU A 119 -9.66 4.48 -9.42
CA LEU A 119 -9.60 5.27 -10.66
C LEU A 119 -9.13 4.45 -11.87
N LEU A 120 -8.21 3.51 -11.68
CA LEU A 120 -7.67 2.65 -12.75
C LEU A 120 -8.74 2.02 -13.67
N PRO A 121 -9.77 1.34 -13.15
CA PRO A 121 -10.80 0.75 -14.01
C PRO A 121 -11.63 1.82 -14.73
N ILE A 122 -11.95 2.95 -14.10
CA ILE A 122 -12.69 4.06 -14.73
C ILE A 122 -11.91 4.59 -15.93
N ILE A 123 -10.62 4.86 -15.74
CA ILE A 123 -9.72 5.34 -16.79
C ILE A 123 -9.63 4.28 -17.90
N ALA A 124 -9.43 3.01 -17.56
CA ALA A 124 -9.36 1.93 -18.54
C ALA A 124 -10.65 1.84 -19.37
N THR A 125 -11.82 1.97 -18.76
CA THR A 125 -13.10 1.98 -19.48
C THR A 125 -13.19 3.12 -20.50
N ILE A 126 -12.75 4.33 -20.14
CA ILE A 126 -12.74 5.49 -21.02
C ILE A 126 -11.80 5.29 -22.22
N TYR A 127 -10.57 4.81 -21.98
CA TYR A 127 -9.55 4.67 -23.03
C TYR A 127 -9.78 3.46 -23.94
N PHE A 128 -10.34 2.36 -23.42
CA PHE A 128 -10.59 1.13 -24.18
C PHE A 128 -12.01 1.02 -24.74
N GLY A 129 -12.86 2.05 -24.56
CA GLY A 129 -14.19 2.12 -25.19
C GLY A 129 -15.15 1.03 -24.75
N LEU A 130 -15.02 0.52 -23.52
CA LEU A 130 -15.93 -0.49 -22.97
C LEU A 130 -17.19 0.17 -22.39
N MET A 131 -18.02 0.73 -23.28
CA MET A 131 -19.45 0.93 -23.05
C MET A 131 -20.24 0.06 -23.99
#